data_AF-A0A2E6W5G7-F1
#
_entry.id   AF-A0A2E6W5G7-F1
#
_cell.length_a   1.000
_cell.length_b   1.000
_cell.length_c   1.000
_cell.angle_alpha   90.00
_cell.angle_beta   90.00
_cell.angle_gamma   90.00
#
_symmetry.space_group_name_H-M   'P 1'
#
loop_
_entity.id
_entity.type
_entity.pdbx_description
1 polymer ?
#
loop_
_entity_poly.entity_id
_entity_poly.type
_entity_poly.pdbx_seq_one_letter_code
_entity_poly.pdbx_strand_id
1 'polypeptide(L)'
;MAEITRTHGTAFGVVSHNRGASGSGALGADEPVIANGPVLDFFKVIIKDVSGNVEDLRNELDAAEGVVAIFREITKKATIEMYQIEGDTTGQISLALYPSGAYTTTTLQTAIRTLTAAGSNNLDCSSSDVTSPGFELV
;
A
#
# COMPACT_ATOMS: atom_id res chain seq x y z
N MET A 1 36.13 -24.44 -5.07
CA MET A 1 34.66 -24.25 -5.04
C MET A 1 34.16 -24.43 -6.46
N ALA A 2 33.24 -25.35 -6.72
CA ALA A 2 32.62 -25.46 -8.04
C ALA A 2 31.61 -24.32 -8.18
N GLU A 3 31.86 -23.42 -9.14
CA GLU A 3 30.90 -22.38 -9.52
C GLU A 3 29.90 -23.02 -10.49
N ILE A 4 28.62 -23.06 -10.09
CA ILE A 4 27.55 -23.45 -11.01
C ILE A 4 27.21 -22.22 -11.84
N THR A 5 27.79 -22.13 -13.05
CA THR A 5 27.38 -21.11 -14.02
C THR A 5 25.98 -21.44 -14.51
N ARG A 6 24.96 -20.72 -14.03
CA ARG A 6 23.59 -20.90 -14.51
C ARG A 6 23.50 -20.34 -15.94
N THR A 7 23.45 -21.22 -16.94
CA THR A 7 23.25 -20.84 -18.36
C THR A 7 21.82 -20.35 -18.66
N HIS A 8 20.85 -20.74 -17.81
CA HIS A 8 19.42 -20.44 -18.02
C HIS A 8 18.70 -20.16 -16.69
N GLY A 9 17.60 -19.40 -16.79
CA GLY A 9 16.73 -19.02 -15.68
C GLY A 9 17.06 -17.64 -15.10
N THR A 10 16.08 -17.04 -14.44
CA THR A 10 16.21 -15.75 -13.76
C THR A 10 15.81 -15.90 -12.29
N ALA A 11 16.02 -14.86 -11.49
CA ALA A 11 15.47 -14.80 -10.12
C ALA A 11 13.93 -14.92 -10.09
N PHE A 12 13.26 -14.72 -11.24
CA PHE A 12 11.81 -14.76 -11.41
C PHE A 12 11.25 -16.17 -11.70
N GLY A 13 12.08 -17.22 -11.65
CA GLY A 13 11.65 -18.61 -11.86
C GLY A 13 11.63 -19.05 -13.32
N VAL A 14 11.31 -20.33 -13.53
CA VAL A 14 11.20 -20.98 -14.87
C VAL A 14 9.78 -20.82 -15.44
N VAL A 15 8.78 -20.74 -14.56
CA VAL A 15 7.43 -20.27 -14.86
C VAL A 15 7.39 -18.82 -14.44
N SER A 16 7.01 -17.91 -15.35
CA SER A 16 6.93 -16.48 -15.04
C SER A 16 5.97 -16.27 -13.86
N HIS A 17 6.49 -15.85 -12.70
CA HIS A 17 5.64 -15.21 -11.70
C HIS A 17 4.92 -14.03 -12.35
N ASN A 18 3.68 -13.77 -11.95
CA ASN A 18 2.91 -12.69 -12.53
C ASN A 18 3.61 -11.37 -12.21
N ARG A 19 4.16 -10.73 -13.24
CA ARG A 19 5.09 -9.60 -13.14
C ARG A 19 4.77 -8.61 -14.28
N GLY A 20 5.02 -7.34 -14.07
CA GLY A 20 4.73 -6.27 -15.05
C GLY A 20 5.63 -6.31 -16.29
N ALA A 21 6.83 -6.92 -16.22
CA ALA A 21 7.77 -7.02 -17.32
C ALA A 21 7.96 -8.47 -17.82
N SER A 22 7.32 -8.83 -18.93
CA SER A 22 7.41 -10.15 -19.54
C SER A 22 8.85 -10.52 -19.95
N GLY A 23 9.42 -11.54 -19.31
CA GLY A 23 10.53 -12.35 -19.87
C GLY A 23 11.95 -11.74 -19.84
N SER A 24 12.17 -10.59 -19.21
CA SER A 24 13.51 -9.98 -19.08
C SER A 24 14.14 -10.25 -17.72
N GLY A 25 15.45 -10.53 -17.70
CA GLY A 25 16.23 -10.53 -16.45
C GLY A 25 16.54 -9.12 -15.91
N ALA A 26 16.21 -8.08 -16.67
CA ALA A 26 16.44 -6.69 -16.29
C ALA A 26 15.19 -6.06 -15.65
N LEU A 27 15.42 -5.18 -14.67
CA LEU A 27 14.41 -4.33 -14.04
C LEU A 27 14.62 -2.88 -14.52
N GLY A 28 13.54 -2.23 -14.95
CA GLY A 28 13.53 -0.79 -15.26
C GLY A 28 12.98 0.09 -14.15
N ALA A 29 12.35 -0.54 -13.15
CA ALA A 29 11.79 0.04 -11.94
C ALA A 29 11.61 -1.08 -10.90
N ASP A 30 11.31 -0.72 -9.66
CA ASP A 30 11.00 -1.68 -8.59
C ASP A 30 9.77 -2.51 -8.98
N GLU A 31 9.85 -3.82 -8.81
CA GLU A 31 8.83 -4.75 -9.28
C GLU A 31 8.49 -5.77 -8.18
N PRO A 32 7.27 -5.73 -7.61
CA PRO A 32 6.85 -6.74 -6.66
C PRO A 32 6.68 -8.08 -7.38
N VAL A 33 7.15 -9.15 -6.75
CA VAL A 33 7.00 -10.52 -7.25
C VAL A 33 6.07 -11.29 -6.33
N ILE A 34 4.85 -11.56 -6.80
CA ILE A 34 3.85 -12.32 -6.05
C ILE A 34 3.93 -13.78 -6.50
N ALA A 35 4.52 -14.63 -5.66
CA ALA A 35 4.72 -16.05 -5.98
C ALA A 35 3.41 -16.86 -5.95
N ASN A 36 2.44 -16.45 -5.11
CA ASN A 36 1.16 -17.12 -4.93
C ASN A 36 0.04 -16.10 -4.68
N GLY A 37 -1.17 -16.41 -5.14
CA GLY A 37 -2.34 -15.56 -4.94
C GLY A 37 -2.58 -14.55 -6.08
N PRO A 38 -3.55 -13.64 -5.92
CA PRO A 38 -3.87 -12.62 -6.92
C PRO A 38 -2.80 -11.52 -6.96
N VAL A 39 -2.81 -10.72 -8.03
CA VAL A 39 -1.99 -9.50 -8.11
C VAL A 39 -2.56 -8.43 -7.21
N LEU A 40 -1.69 -7.80 -6.42
CA LEU A 40 -2.02 -6.76 -5.45
C LEU A 40 -1.28 -5.48 -5.79
N ASP A 41 -1.88 -4.34 -5.44
CA ASP A 41 -1.21 -3.04 -5.43
C ASP A 41 -0.81 -2.67 -4.01
N PHE A 42 0.41 -2.17 -3.85
CA PHE A 42 0.97 -1.79 -2.55
C PHE A 42 1.02 -0.28 -2.42
N PHE A 43 0.47 0.24 -1.32
CA PHE A 43 0.42 1.66 -1.04
C PHE A 43 0.95 1.97 0.36
N LYS A 44 1.70 3.06 0.46
CA LYS A 44 2.07 3.72 1.71
C LYS A 44 1.26 5.02 1.80
N VAL A 45 0.50 5.15 2.87
CA VAL A 45 -0.34 6.31 3.19
C VAL A 45 0.22 6.99 4.42
N ILE A 46 0.43 8.30 4.37
CA ILE A 46 0.76 9.13 5.54
C ILE A 46 -0.45 10.02 5.83
N ILE A 47 -1.09 9.84 6.98
CA ILE A 47 -2.28 10.60 7.37
C ILE A 47 -1.86 11.98 7.88
N LYS A 48 -2.51 13.01 7.34
CA LYS A 48 -2.23 14.40 7.68
C LYS A 48 -3.48 15.26 7.75
N ASP A 49 -3.45 16.19 8.71
CA ASP A 49 -4.49 17.20 8.96
C ASP A 49 -4.55 18.27 7.86
N VAL A 50 -5.51 19.19 7.93
CA VAL A 50 -5.64 20.32 6.98
C VAL A 50 -4.41 21.24 6.92
N SER A 51 -3.59 21.24 7.97
CA SER A 51 -2.37 22.05 8.07
C SER A 51 -1.12 21.34 7.55
N GLY A 52 -1.22 20.06 7.14
CA GLY A 52 -0.09 19.25 6.70
C GLY A 52 0.69 18.58 7.84
N ASN A 53 0.19 18.65 9.08
CA ASN A 53 0.79 17.94 10.21
C ASN A 53 0.43 16.47 10.13
N VAL A 54 1.39 15.62 10.49
CA VAL A 54 1.17 14.18 10.59
C VAL A 54 0.30 13.87 11.79
N GLU A 55 -0.72 13.04 11.58
CA GLU A 55 -1.61 12.57 12.64
C GLU A 55 -1.05 11.34 13.35
N ASP A 56 -1.29 11.23 14.66
CA ASP A 56 -0.89 10.08 15.47
C ASP A 56 -2.00 9.02 15.50
N LEU A 57 -1.76 7.87 14.87
CA LEU A 57 -2.77 6.83 14.70
C LEU A 57 -2.87 5.84 15.86
N ARG A 58 -2.01 5.95 16.88
CA ARG A 58 -1.93 4.95 17.97
C ARG A 58 -3.20 4.83 18.80
N ASN A 59 -4.02 5.89 18.82
CA ASN A 59 -5.31 5.95 19.50
C ASN A 59 -6.48 6.07 18.50
N GLU A 60 -6.34 5.52 17.30
CA GLU A 60 -7.35 5.59 16.23
C GLU A 60 -7.78 4.20 15.70
N LEU A 61 -7.63 3.16 16.52
CA LEU A 61 -7.75 1.74 16.16
C LEU A 61 -9.04 1.05 16.63
N ASP A 62 -9.85 1.69 17.47
CA ASP A 62 -11.10 1.12 17.96
C ASP A 62 -12.21 1.17 16.89
N ALA A 63 -13.29 0.41 17.12
CA ALA A 63 -14.33 0.10 16.13
C ALA A 63 -15.03 1.32 15.49
N ALA A 64 -14.96 2.50 16.11
CA ALA A 64 -15.57 3.73 15.63
C ALA A 64 -14.56 4.82 15.27
N GLU A 65 -13.26 4.53 15.28
CA GLU A 65 -12.19 5.52 15.16
C GLU A 65 -11.71 5.73 13.70
N GLY A 66 -10.76 6.64 13.54
CA GLY A 66 -10.32 7.14 12.23
C GLY A 66 -9.83 6.05 11.30
N VAL A 67 -9.03 5.08 11.77
CA VAL A 67 -8.50 4.02 10.90
C VAL A 67 -9.61 3.12 10.35
N VAL A 68 -10.63 2.80 11.16
CA VAL A 68 -11.78 2.03 10.68
C VAL A 68 -12.57 2.80 9.63
N ALA A 69 -12.72 4.12 9.78
CA ALA A 69 -13.37 4.96 8.78
C ALA A 69 -12.55 5.02 7.48
N ILE A 70 -11.22 5.11 7.55
CA ILE A 70 -10.32 5.04 6.38
C ILE A 70 -10.48 3.68 5.66
N PHE A 71 -10.47 2.57 6.39
CA PHE A 71 -10.65 1.24 5.79
C PHE A 71 -12.04 1.07 5.15
N ARG A 72 -13.09 1.62 5.76
CA ARG A 72 -14.43 1.67 5.15
C ARG A 72 -14.46 2.47 3.86
N GLU A 73 -13.67 3.53 3.74
CA GLU A 73 -13.58 4.30 2.49
C GLU A 73 -12.91 3.48 1.38
N ILE A 74 -11.80 2.83 1.69
CA ILE A 74 -11.03 2.02 0.73
C ILE A 74 -11.85 0.81 0.25
N THR A 75 -12.56 0.16 1.17
CA THR A 75 -13.39 -1.03 0.88
C THR A 75 -14.60 -0.77 0.00
N LYS A 76 -14.94 0.50 -0.29
CA LYS A 76 -15.93 0.83 -1.33
C LYS A 76 -15.52 0.40 -2.73
N LYS A 77 -14.21 0.28 -3.00
CA LYS A 77 -13.68 -0.02 -4.34
C LYS A 77 -12.68 -1.17 -4.39
N ALA A 78 -11.96 -1.46 -3.30
CA ALA A 78 -10.95 -2.50 -3.25
C ALA A 78 -10.99 -3.28 -1.94
N THR A 79 -10.68 -4.56 -1.96
CA THR A 79 -10.44 -5.38 -0.76
C THR A 79 -9.05 -5.10 -0.21
N ILE A 80 -8.95 -4.90 1.12
CA ILE A 80 -7.67 -4.82 1.83
C ILE A 80 -7.25 -6.26 2.17
N GLU A 81 -6.21 -6.77 1.51
CA GLU A 81 -5.73 -8.14 1.72
C GLU A 81 -4.73 -8.21 2.88
N MET A 82 -3.88 -7.19 3.01
CA MET A 82 -2.93 -7.05 4.11
C MET A 82 -2.76 -5.57 4.44
N TYR A 83 -2.50 -5.27 5.71
CA TYR A 83 -2.17 -3.92 6.14
C TYR A 83 -1.22 -3.93 7.34
N GLN A 84 -0.52 -2.82 7.53
CA GLN A 84 0.24 -2.51 8.73
C GLN A 84 -0.02 -1.05 9.09
N ILE A 85 -0.21 -0.77 10.37
CA ILE A 85 -0.34 0.60 10.90
C ILE A 85 0.88 0.84 11.78
N GLU A 86 1.54 1.98 11.62
CA GLU A 86 2.72 2.28 12.42
C GLU A 86 2.39 2.57 13.88
N GLY A 87 3.29 2.11 14.76
CA GLY A 87 3.18 2.25 16.21
C GLY A 87 3.88 3.49 16.77
N ASP A 88 4.15 4.49 15.93
CA ASP A 88 4.80 5.75 16.28
C ASP A 88 4.05 6.97 15.72
N THR A 89 4.71 8.12 15.65
CA THR A 89 4.10 9.41 15.27
C THR A 89 4.23 9.75 13.79
N THR A 90 4.55 8.78 12.91
CA THR A 90 4.67 9.01 11.46
C THR A 90 3.32 8.99 10.73
N GLY A 91 2.25 8.54 11.41
CA GLY A 91 0.90 8.49 10.86
C GLY A 91 0.74 7.56 9.66
N GLN A 92 1.59 6.54 9.56
CA GLN A 92 1.66 5.70 8.38
C GLN A 92 0.72 4.49 8.42
N ILE A 93 0.08 4.22 7.29
CA ILE A 93 -0.62 2.98 6.99
C ILE A 93 -0.05 2.37 5.70
N SER A 94 0.40 1.13 5.79
CA SER A 94 0.82 0.29 4.68
C SER A 94 -0.33 -0.62 4.25
N LEU A 95 -0.61 -0.70 2.95
CA LEU A 95 -1.77 -1.40 2.41
C LEU A 95 -1.39 -2.27 1.20
N ALA A 96 -1.98 -3.46 1.13
CA ALA A 96 -2.02 -4.30 -0.07
C ALA A 96 -3.48 -4.49 -0.52
N LEU A 97 -3.80 -4.03 -1.73
CA LEU A 97 -5.19 -3.94 -2.23
C LEU A 97 -5.45 -4.87 -3.42
N TYR A 98 -6.65 -5.45 -3.44
CA TYR A 98 -7.19 -6.25 -4.55
C TYR A 98 -8.55 -5.68 -5.04
N PRO A 99 -8.89 -5.75 -6.34
CA PRO A 99 -8.03 -6.14 -7.45
C PRO A 99 -6.98 -5.06 -7.77
N SER A 100 -5.85 -5.49 -8.33
CA SER A 100 -4.87 -4.56 -8.89
C SER A 100 -5.53 -3.65 -9.95
N GLY A 101 -5.16 -2.38 -9.94
CA GLY A 101 -5.75 -1.31 -10.74
C GLY A 101 -7.05 -0.71 -10.16
N ALA A 102 -7.57 -1.23 -9.04
CA ALA A 102 -8.73 -0.62 -8.38
C ALA A 102 -8.42 0.81 -7.92
N TYR A 103 -7.20 1.04 -7.45
CA TYR A 103 -6.69 2.36 -7.10
C TYR A 103 -5.38 2.68 -7.84
N THR A 104 -5.16 3.97 -8.06
CA THR A 104 -3.85 4.57 -8.33
C THR A 104 -3.48 5.39 -7.09
N THR A 105 -2.22 5.81 -6.96
CA THR A 105 -1.80 6.71 -5.86
C THR A 105 -2.70 7.94 -5.78
N THR A 106 -2.97 8.59 -6.91
CA THR A 106 -3.83 9.78 -6.99
C THR A 106 -5.28 9.51 -6.59
N THR A 107 -5.87 8.40 -7.05
CA THR A 107 -7.29 8.11 -6.76
C THR A 107 -7.49 7.64 -5.33
N LEU A 108 -6.53 6.90 -4.75
CA LEU A 108 -6.57 6.53 -3.34
C LEU A 108 -6.38 7.76 -2.45
N GLN A 109 -5.41 8.61 -2.79
CA GLN A 109 -5.19 9.88 -2.08
C GLN A 109 -6.44 10.76 -2.10
N THR A 110 -7.09 10.88 -3.26
CA THR A 110 -8.34 11.65 -3.39
C THR A 110 -9.43 11.09 -2.49
N ALA A 111 -9.61 9.76 -2.44
CA ALA A 111 -10.61 9.13 -1.61
C ALA A 111 -10.35 9.39 -0.11
N ILE A 112 -9.10 9.19 0.35
CA ILE A 112 -8.71 9.41 1.74
C ILE A 112 -8.89 10.88 2.15
N ARG A 113 -8.51 11.83 1.29
CA ARG A 113 -8.66 13.27 1.57
C ARG A 113 -10.11 13.76 1.66
N THR A 114 -11.10 12.95 1.26
CA THR A 114 -12.51 13.29 1.51
C THR A 114 -12.90 13.16 2.99
N LEU A 115 -12.11 12.43 3.77
CA LEU A 115 -12.33 12.21 5.19
C LEU A 115 -11.77 13.37 6.02
N THR A 116 -12.51 14.47 6.09
CA THR A 116 -12.12 15.65 6.90
C THR A 116 -12.47 15.51 8.40
N ALA A 117 -13.12 14.41 8.77
CA ALA A 117 -13.52 14.05 10.13
C ALA A 117 -13.82 12.54 10.18
N ALA A 118 -12.78 11.73 10.14
CA ALA A 118 -12.86 10.27 10.15
C ALA A 118 -13.11 9.75 11.57
N GLY A 119 -14.09 8.85 11.71
CA GLY A 119 -14.42 8.23 13.00
C GLY A 119 -14.97 9.19 14.06
N SER A 120 -15.09 8.70 15.29
CA SER A 120 -15.60 9.45 16.44
C SER A 120 -14.60 10.46 17.02
N ASN A 121 -13.32 10.31 16.74
CA ASN A 121 -12.26 11.23 17.18
C ASN A 121 -12.04 12.40 16.20
N ASN A 122 -12.83 12.46 15.12
CA ASN A 122 -12.76 13.52 14.11
C ASN A 122 -11.38 13.65 13.45
N LEU A 123 -10.68 12.52 13.23
CA LEU A 123 -9.37 12.49 12.59
C LEU A 123 -9.41 13.14 11.20
N ASP A 124 -8.56 14.12 10.94
CA ASP A 124 -8.53 14.82 9.66
C ASP A 124 -7.50 14.19 8.71
N CYS A 125 -7.94 13.84 7.50
CA CYS A 125 -7.10 13.24 6.47
C CYS A 125 -6.88 14.16 5.26
N SER A 126 -7.33 15.42 5.30
CA SER A 126 -7.50 16.30 4.15
C SER A 126 -6.22 16.64 3.37
N SER A 127 -5.03 16.49 3.97
CA SER A 127 -3.74 16.66 3.28
C SER A 127 -2.89 15.39 3.17
N SER A 128 -3.44 14.23 3.53
CA SER A 128 -2.75 12.93 3.55
C SER A 128 -2.07 12.61 2.22
N ASP A 129 -0.90 11.96 2.25
CA ASP A 129 -0.13 11.62 1.06
C ASP A 129 -0.15 10.11 0.81
N VAL A 130 -0.20 9.71 -0.47
CA VAL A 130 -0.16 8.30 -0.88
C VAL A 130 0.95 8.06 -1.90
N THR A 131 1.75 7.04 -1.65
CA THR A 131 2.81 6.56 -2.54
C THR A 131 2.64 5.06 -2.82
N SER A 132 3.27 4.56 -3.88
CA SER A 132 3.25 3.14 -4.25
C SER A 132 4.67 2.57 -4.36
N PRO A 133 5.38 2.38 -3.23
CA PRO A 133 6.79 1.96 -3.23
C PRO A 133 6.98 0.44 -3.40
N GLY A 134 5.93 -0.31 -3.77
CA GLY A 134 5.99 -1.78 -3.76
C GLY A 134 6.06 -2.32 -2.33
N PHE A 135 6.90 -3.33 -2.09
CA PHE A 135 7.08 -3.93 -0.75
C PHE A 135 8.02 -3.12 0.17
N GLU A 136 8.46 -1.94 -0.25
CA GLU A 136 9.35 -1.05 0.52
C GLU A 136 8.55 -0.10 1.44
N LEU A 137 7.54 -0.63 2.12
CA LEU A 137 6.52 0.16 2.81
C LEU A 137 7.01 0.85 4.11
N VAL A 138 8.32 1.07 4.28
CA VAL A 138 8.94 1.75 5.43
C VAL A 138 9.08 3.26 5.23
#